data_AF-A0A2I8DRF2-F1
#
_entry.id   AF-A0A2I8DRF2-F1
#
_cell.length_a   1.000
_cell.length_b   1.000
_cell.length_c   1.000
_cell.angle_alpha   90.00
_cell.angle_beta   90.00
_cell.angle_gamma   90.00
#
_symmetry.space_group_name_H-M   'P 1'
#
loop_
_entity.id
_entity.type
_entity.pdbx_description
1 polymer ?
#
loop_
_entity_poly.entity_id
_entity_poly.type
_entity_poly.pdbx_seq_one_letter_code
_entity_poly.pdbx_strand_id
1 'polypeptide(L)'
;MQTLRLSALTLCLAFVAGAAHAEGKTREQVRAELMEAKAAGLVTYGEQQYPVDVPDNAVKTRQQVLEERDAARAAGQITRGELDYPPVAREAAGKTREQVIAEMRQARAQGLMKSGELDYPPTGH
;
A
#
# COMPACT_ATOMS: atom_id res chain seq x y z
N MET A 1 49.22 10.95 -36.49
CA MET A 1 48.54 10.06 -37.45
C MET A 1 47.60 9.18 -36.63
N GLN A 2 46.34 9.62 -36.41
CA GLN A 2 45.12 9.17 -37.14
C GLN A 2 44.92 7.64 -37.00
N THR A 3 43.83 7.08 -36.45
CA THR A 3 42.41 7.46 -36.52
C THR A 3 41.59 6.92 -35.34
N LEU A 4 40.63 7.72 -34.86
CA LEU A 4 39.52 7.28 -34.00
C LEU A 4 38.54 6.41 -34.81
N ARG A 5 38.01 5.34 -34.22
CA ARG A 5 36.78 4.70 -34.68
C ARG A 5 35.64 5.07 -33.74
N LEU A 6 34.82 6.00 -34.22
CA LEU A 6 33.44 6.18 -33.82
C LEU A 6 32.65 4.92 -34.17
N SER A 7 31.85 4.41 -33.24
CA SER A 7 30.63 3.67 -33.58
C SER A 7 29.62 3.93 -32.49
N ALA A 8 28.75 4.89 -32.80
CA ALA A 8 27.52 5.18 -32.09
C ALA A 8 26.54 4.02 -32.30
N LEU A 9 25.93 3.51 -31.23
CA LEU A 9 24.59 2.95 -31.32
C LEU A 9 23.84 3.22 -30.01
N THR A 10 23.41 4.46 -29.88
CA THR A 10 22.28 4.85 -29.04
C THR A 10 21.02 4.11 -29.50
N LEU A 11 20.48 3.23 -28.66
CA LEU A 11 19.09 2.80 -28.76
C LEU A 11 18.41 3.10 -27.40
N CYS A 12 18.08 4.38 -27.20
CA CYS A 12 17.04 4.77 -26.25
C CYS A 12 15.70 4.72 -26.97
N LEU A 13 14.72 4.01 -26.43
CA LEU A 13 13.29 4.38 -26.46
C LEU A 13 12.60 3.54 -25.36
N ALA A 14 12.46 4.09 -24.16
CA ALA A 14 11.30 4.88 -23.72
C ALA A 14 10.07 4.00 -23.40
N PHE A 15 9.95 3.76 -22.11
CA PHE A 15 8.73 3.53 -21.33
C PHE A 15 7.48 4.18 -21.94
N VAL A 16 6.44 3.38 -22.20
CA VAL A 16 5.03 3.84 -22.17
C VAL A 16 4.24 2.84 -21.33
N ALA A 17 4.13 3.15 -20.04
CA ALA A 17 3.00 2.74 -19.24
C ALA A 17 1.87 3.76 -19.48
N GLY A 18 0.67 3.29 -19.81
CA GLY A 18 -0.55 4.12 -19.79
C GLY A 18 -1.25 4.31 -21.14
N ALA A 19 -1.96 3.28 -21.61
CA ALA A 19 -3.15 3.43 -22.44
C ALA A 19 -4.08 2.23 -22.18
N ALA A 20 -4.92 2.36 -21.16
CA ALA A 20 -5.99 1.41 -20.92
C ALA A 20 -7.12 1.66 -21.93
N HIS A 21 -7.47 0.60 -22.67
CA HIS A 21 -8.73 0.32 -23.36
C HIS A 21 -9.07 1.08 -24.66
N ALA A 22 -8.85 0.40 -25.81
CA ALA A 22 -9.85 0.16 -26.88
C ALA A 22 -9.27 -0.43 -28.18
N GLU A 23 -7.99 -0.81 -28.26
CA GLU A 23 -7.50 -1.69 -29.34
C GLU A 23 -7.48 -3.14 -28.83
N GLY A 24 -8.31 -4.00 -29.44
CA GLY A 24 -8.26 -5.43 -29.20
C GLY A 24 -6.87 -5.97 -29.57
N LYS A 25 -6.36 -6.92 -28.78
CA LYS A 25 -5.08 -7.58 -29.10
C LYS A 25 -5.11 -8.14 -30.52
N THR A 26 -4.05 -7.89 -31.27
CA THR A 26 -3.88 -8.52 -32.59
C THR A 26 -3.77 -10.04 -32.42
N ARG A 27 -4.13 -10.79 -33.45
CA ARG A 27 -4.03 -12.25 -33.44
C ARG A 27 -2.61 -12.74 -33.10
N GLU A 28 -1.59 -12.03 -33.57
CA GLU A 28 -0.20 -12.38 -33.30
C GLU A 28 0.18 -12.12 -31.83
N GLN A 29 -0.30 -11.02 -31.23
CA GLN A 29 -0.10 -10.78 -29.79
C GLN A 29 -0.77 -11.86 -28.94
N VAL A 30 -2.01 -12.25 -29.27
CA VAL A 30 -2.71 -13.33 -28.55
C VAL A 30 -1.96 -14.66 -28.68
N ARG A 31 -1.38 -14.95 -29.85
CA ARG A 31 -0.57 -16.16 -30.05
C ARG A 31 0.72 -16.14 -29.25
N ALA A 32 1.41 -15.00 -29.23
CA ALA A 32 2.63 -14.83 -28.44
C ALA A 32 2.37 -15.04 -26.95
N GLU A 33 1.33 -14.39 -26.41
CA GLU A 33 0.92 -14.57 -25.01
C GLU A 33 0.49 -16.00 -24.70
N LEU A 34 -0.23 -16.65 -25.62
CA LEU A 34 -0.63 -18.04 -25.43
C LEU A 34 0.59 -18.98 -25.40
N MET A 35 1.60 -18.74 -26.23
CA MET A 35 2.86 -19.50 -26.19
C MET A 35 3.61 -19.26 -24.88
N GLU A 36 3.69 -18.02 -24.44
CA GLU A 36 4.31 -17.65 -23.15
C GLU A 36 3.59 -18.31 -21.97
N ALA A 37 2.26 -18.21 -21.92
CA ALA A 37 1.45 -18.82 -20.87
C ALA A 37 1.60 -20.36 -20.84
N LYS A 38 1.70 -21.00 -22.02
CA LYS A 38 1.99 -22.44 -22.12
C LYS A 38 3.39 -22.78 -21.61
N ALA A 39 4.41 -21.98 -21.96
CA ALA A 39 5.77 -22.17 -21.48
C ALA A 39 5.88 -21.96 -19.97
N ALA A 40 5.10 -21.03 -19.42
CA ALA A 40 4.98 -20.75 -17.99
C ALA A 40 4.12 -21.78 -17.22
N GLY A 41 3.54 -22.78 -17.90
CA GLY A 41 2.68 -23.78 -17.26
C GLY A 41 1.32 -23.24 -16.77
N LEU A 42 0.91 -22.05 -17.21
CA LEU A 42 -0.36 -21.41 -16.82
C LEU A 42 -1.57 -21.94 -17.59
N VAL A 43 -1.33 -22.74 -18.64
CA VAL A 43 -2.38 -23.37 -19.47
C VAL A 43 -2.42 -24.86 -19.17
N THR A 44 -3.54 -25.33 -18.61
CA THR A 44 -3.79 -26.75 -18.36
C THR A 44 -4.45 -27.41 -19.57
N TYR A 45 -4.21 -28.71 -19.77
CA TYR A 45 -4.84 -29.51 -20.83
C TYR A 45 -5.68 -30.63 -20.20
N GLY A 46 -6.94 -30.78 -20.63
CA GLY A 46 -7.85 -31.81 -20.13
C GLY A 46 -8.78 -31.33 -18.99
N GLU A 47 -9.38 -32.28 -18.28
CA GLU A 47 -10.22 -32.00 -17.10
C GLU A 47 -9.36 -31.40 -15.98
N GLN A 48 -9.78 -30.25 -15.45
CA GLN A 48 -9.07 -29.58 -14.36
C GLN A 48 -9.31 -30.37 -13.07
N GLN A 49 -8.27 -31.05 -12.58
CA GLN A 49 -8.34 -31.76 -11.29
C GLN A 49 -8.52 -30.73 -10.17
N TYR A 50 -9.43 -31.03 -9.24
CA TYR A 50 -9.70 -30.18 -8.09
C TYR A 50 -9.01 -30.76 -6.84
N PRO A 51 -8.28 -29.94 -6.07
CA PRO A 51 -8.04 -28.51 -6.25
C PRO A 51 -7.04 -28.19 -7.37
N VAL A 52 -7.13 -26.98 -7.92
CA VAL A 52 -6.22 -26.49 -8.96
C VAL A 52 -4.83 -26.31 -8.37
N ASP A 53 -3.84 -27.01 -8.95
CA ASP A 53 -2.42 -26.75 -8.66
C ASP A 53 -2.05 -25.38 -9.24
N VAL A 54 -2.10 -24.35 -8.39
CA VAL A 54 -1.59 -23.03 -8.74
C VAL A 54 -0.08 -23.02 -8.55
N PRO A 55 0.71 -22.42 -9.47
CA PRO A 55 2.14 -22.28 -9.25
C PRO A 55 2.42 -21.52 -7.94
N ASP A 56 3.36 -22.03 -7.14
CA ASP A 56 3.73 -21.50 -5.81
C ASP A 56 4.38 -20.10 -5.83
N ASN A 57 4.52 -19.49 -7.01
CA ASN A 57 5.27 -18.25 -7.21
C ASN A 57 4.68 -17.01 -6.51
N ALA A 58 3.48 -17.11 -5.94
CA ALA A 58 2.82 -16.02 -5.23
C ALA A 58 2.22 -16.40 -3.86
N VAL A 59 2.43 -17.65 -3.38
CA VAL A 59 1.78 -18.11 -2.15
C VAL A 59 2.70 -17.85 -0.96
N LYS A 60 2.22 -17.10 0.04
CA LYS A 60 2.94 -16.88 1.30
C LYS A 60 3.17 -18.22 1.99
N THR A 61 4.39 -18.43 2.49
CA THR A 61 4.66 -19.60 3.33
C THR A 61 3.82 -19.54 4.60
N ARG A 62 3.53 -20.71 5.19
CA ARG A 62 2.83 -20.77 6.47
C ARG A 62 3.49 -19.90 7.54
N GLN A 63 4.83 -19.85 7.55
CA GLN A 63 5.59 -19.02 8.47
C GLN A 63 5.30 -17.52 8.27
N GLN A 64 5.33 -17.04 7.02
CA GLN A 64 5.02 -15.64 6.69
C GLN A 64 3.59 -15.25 7.11
N VAL A 65 2.62 -16.16 6.91
CA VAL A 65 1.23 -15.93 7.33
C VAL A 65 1.11 -15.81 8.85
N LEU A 66 1.85 -16.63 9.60
CA LEU A 66 1.87 -16.56 11.07
C LEU A 66 2.49 -15.26 11.57
N GLU A 67 3.60 -14.83 10.97
CA GLU A 67 4.28 -13.58 11.30
C GLU A 67 3.37 -12.36 11.07
N GLU A 68 2.70 -12.30 9.92
CA GLU A 68 1.77 -11.22 9.59
C GLU A 68 0.57 -11.19 10.54
N ARG A 69 0.01 -12.36 10.86
CA ARG A 69 -1.08 -12.47 11.84
C ARG A 69 -0.64 -11.94 13.20
N ASP A 70 0.55 -12.30 13.65
CA ASP A 70 1.04 -11.90 14.97
C ASP A 70 1.36 -10.39 14.99
N ALA A 71 1.87 -9.83 13.89
CA ALA A 71 2.03 -8.39 13.71
C ALA A 71 0.68 -7.64 13.74
N ALA A 72 -0.33 -8.14 13.03
CA ALA A 72 -1.68 -7.55 13.02
C ALA A 72 -2.33 -7.60 14.41
N ARG A 73 -2.08 -8.65 15.20
CA ARG A 73 -2.51 -8.74 16.61
C ARG A 73 -1.80 -7.70 17.47
N ALA A 74 -0.48 -7.55 17.34
CA ALA A 74 0.29 -6.56 18.08
C ALA A 74 -0.17 -5.12 17.77
N ALA A 75 -0.55 -4.88 16.51
CA ALA A 75 -1.12 -3.62 16.04
C ALA A 75 -2.57 -3.39 16.48
N GLY A 76 -3.25 -4.39 17.06
CA GLY A 76 -4.66 -4.30 17.45
C GLY A 76 -5.63 -4.29 16.25
N GLN A 77 -5.19 -4.73 15.07
CA GLN A 77 -6.00 -4.77 13.86
C GLN A 77 -6.97 -5.97 13.83
N ILE A 78 -6.64 -7.04 14.56
CA ILE A 78 -7.44 -8.26 14.62
C ILE A 78 -7.55 -8.80 16.05
N THR A 79 -8.70 -9.35 16.40
CA THR A 79 -9.01 -9.83 17.75
C THR A 79 -8.85 -11.34 17.87
N ARG A 80 -8.93 -11.88 19.09
CA ARG A 80 -8.72 -13.32 19.36
C ARG A 80 -10.03 -14.07 19.61
N GLY A 81 -11.10 -13.38 20.02
CA GLY A 81 -12.42 -13.97 20.26
C GLY A 81 -13.54 -13.23 19.54
N GLU A 82 -14.66 -13.92 19.34
CA GLU A 82 -15.85 -13.40 18.63
C GLU A 82 -16.52 -12.22 19.34
N LEU A 83 -16.29 -12.07 20.65
CA LEU A 83 -16.87 -11.02 21.50
C LEU A 83 -16.10 -9.69 21.46
N ASP A 84 -14.92 -9.65 20.86
CA ASP A 84 -14.04 -8.47 20.86
C ASP A 84 -14.23 -7.59 19.60
N TYR A 85 -15.27 -7.84 18.79
CA TYR A 85 -15.52 -7.08 17.57
C TYR A 85 -16.33 -5.80 17.83
N PRO A 86 -15.96 -4.64 17.26
CA PRO A 86 -14.85 -4.43 16.33
C PRO A 86 -13.48 -4.31 17.02
N PRO A 87 -12.37 -4.62 16.32
CA PRO A 87 -11.02 -4.34 16.84
C PRO A 87 -10.92 -2.86 17.22
N VAL A 88 -10.76 -2.58 18.51
CA VAL A 88 -10.56 -1.21 18.99
C VAL A 88 -9.18 -0.78 18.50
N ALA A 89 -9.14 0.06 17.47
CA ALA A 89 -7.91 0.69 17.03
C ALA A 89 -7.28 1.37 18.26
N ARG A 90 -5.99 1.14 18.52
CA ARG A 90 -5.29 1.90 19.57
C ARG A 90 -5.36 3.37 19.17
N GLU A 91 -6.22 4.13 19.86
CA GLU A 91 -6.20 5.57 19.69
C GLU A 91 -4.77 6.05 19.97
N ALA A 92 -4.22 6.85 19.05
CA ALA A 92 -2.93 7.49 19.29
C ALA A 92 -3.01 8.15 20.66
N ALA A 93 -2.04 7.87 21.54
CA ALA A 93 -2.07 8.34 22.91
C ALA A 93 -2.39 9.85 22.91
N GLY A 94 -3.61 10.19 23.34
CA GLY A 94 -4.05 11.56 23.43
C GLY A 94 -3.14 12.34 24.39
N LYS A 95 -3.19 13.67 24.33
CA LYS A 95 -2.43 14.50 25.26
C LYS A 95 -2.78 14.09 26.69
N THR A 96 -1.75 13.76 27.48
CA THR A 96 -1.90 13.53 28.92
C THR A 96 -2.45 14.79 29.58
N ARG A 97 -3.09 14.61 30.74
CA ARG A 97 -3.63 15.75 31.50
C ARG A 97 -2.53 16.77 31.80
N GLU A 98 -1.32 16.31 32.07
CA GLU A 98 -0.13 17.12 32.30
C GLU A 98 0.25 17.95 31.06
N GLN A 99 0.23 17.34 29.86
CA GLN A 99 0.51 18.03 28.61
C GLN A 99 -0.54 19.11 28.29
N VAL A 100 -1.83 18.80 28.51
CA VAL A 100 -2.92 19.78 28.32
C VAL A 100 -2.77 20.96 29.28
N ILE A 101 -2.39 20.71 30.53
CA ILE A 101 -2.14 21.78 31.51
C ILE A 101 -0.92 22.63 31.12
N ALA A 102 0.15 22.01 30.60
CA ALA A 102 1.34 22.72 30.15
C ALA A 102 1.02 23.66 28.97
N GLU A 103 0.26 23.16 27.98
CA GLU A 103 -0.19 23.93 26.82
C GLU A 103 -1.14 25.06 27.21
N MET A 104 -2.08 24.80 28.12
CA MET A 104 -2.97 25.83 28.65
C MET A 104 -2.17 26.95 29.35
N ARG A 105 -1.14 26.60 30.14
CA ARG A 105 -0.26 27.58 30.78
C ARG A 105 0.52 28.39 29.75
N GLN A 106 1.04 27.74 28.72
CA GLN A 106 1.75 28.40 27.62
C GLN A 106 0.84 29.37 26.86
N ALA A 107 -0.37 28.94 26.49
CA ALA A 107 -1.34 29.77 25.79
C ALA A 107 -1.77 30.98 26.65
N ARG A 108 -1.90 30.81 27.97
CA ARG A 108 -2.16 31.92 28.90
C ARG A 108 -0.99 32.90 28.98
N ALA A 109 0.24 32.41 29.02
CA ALA A 109 1.44 33.26 29.01
C ALA A 109 1.59 34.03 27.69
N GLN A 110 1.12 33.46 26.57
CA GLN A 110 1.12 34.09 25.25
C GLN A 110 -0.10 35.00 25.03
N GLY A 111 -1.01 35.12 25.99
CA GLY A 111 -2.23 35.94 25.86
C GLY A 111 -3.25 35.39 24.85
N LEU A 112 -3.13 34.13 24.42
CA LEU A 112 -3.99 33.49 23.42
C LEU A 112 -5.34 33.00 23.99
N MET A 113 -5.59 33.24 25.29
CA MET A 113 -6.78 32.78 26.02
C MET A 113 -7.51 34.00 26.60
N LYS A 114 -8.78 34.21 26.22
CA LYS A 114 -9.65 35.25 26.80
C LYS A 114 -10.75 34.58 27.61
N SER A 115 -10.84 34.91 28.91
CA SER A 115 -11.85 34.36 29.82
C SER A 115 -12.87 35.44 30.21
N GLY A 116 -14.07 35.39 29.64
CA GLY A 116 -15.18 36.29 29.99
C GLY A 116 -16.44 36.01 29.16
N GLU A 117 -17.61 36.20 29.77
CA GLU A 117 -18.97 35.88 29.26
C GLU A 117 -19.35 36.55 27.92
N LEU A 118 -18.62 37.58 27.46
CA LEU A 118 -19.08 38.47 26.39
C LEU A 118 -18.27 38.47 25.09
N ASP A 119 -17.23 37.63 24.96
CA ASP A 119 -16.20 37.84 23.93
C ASP A 119 -15.67 36.53 23.31
N TYR A 120 -16.59 35.59 23.07
CA TYR A 120 -16.32 34.35 22.34
C TYR A 120 -17.17 34.29 21.06
N PRO A 121 -16.62 33.90 19.90
CA PRO A 121 -15.24 33.46 19.63
C PRO A 121 -14.27 34.62 19.29
N PRO A 122 -12.95 34.44 19.47
CA PRO A 122 -11.94 35.46 19.20
C PRO A 122 -11.85 35.78 17.70
N THR A 123 -12.12 37.03 17.31
CA THR A 123 -11.81 37.51 15.95
C THR A 123 -10.36 37.96 15.89
N GLY A 124 -9.56 37.27 15.06
CA GLY A 124 -8.14 37.57 14.88
C GLY A 124 -7.88 38.98 14.35
N HIS A 125 -6.81 39.59 14.87
CA HIS A 125 -6.11 40.72 14.29
C HIS A 125 -4.68 40.28 13.99
#